data_AF-A0A430K408-F1
#
_entry.id   AF-A0A430K408-F1
#
_cell.length_a   1.000
_cell.length_b   1.000
_cell.length_c   1.000
_cell.angle_alpha   90.00
_cell.angle_beta   90.00
_cell.angle_gamma   90.00
#
_symmetry.space_group_name_H-M   'P 1'
#
loop_
_entity.id
_entity.type
_entity.pdbx_description
1 polymer ?
#
loop_
_entity_poly.entity_id
_entity_poly.type
_entity_poly.pdbx_seq_one_letter_code
_entity_poly.pdbx_strand_id
1 'polypeptide(L)'
;MRLLFVLGAFVFIVFCANKNEIREPQSTHIRVINSTDVSFTNVVLFSMKFNDLRPKDTSEYKMLDYDPLKDDPLIYCSAAGTRYARYLQIPEAYDEKYSYVIDSIQDGIVYVSSQKGTN
;
A
#
# COMPACT_ATOMS: atom_id res chain seq x y z
N MET A 1 -60.81 5.25 8.45
CA MET A 1 -59.92 5.42 7.29
C MET A 1 -58.68 6.28 7.53
N ARG A 2 -58.65 7.27 8.44
CA ARG A 2 -57.45 8.12 8.65
C ARG A 2 -56.32 7.47 9.48
N LEU A 3 -56.62 6.50 10.34
CA LEU A 3 -55.61 5.87 11.22
C LEU A 3 -54.69 4.85 10.51
N LEU A 4 -55.19 4.20 9.46
CA LEU A 4 -54.43 3.18 8.69
C LEU A 4 -53.34 3.81 7.80
N PHE A 5 -53.51 5.06 7.36
CA PHE A 5 -52.50 5.77 6.58
C PHE A 5 -51.28 6.20 7.42
N VAL A 6 -51.47 6.42 8.73
CA VAL A 6 -50.38 6.85 9.62
C VAL A 6 -49.45 5.68 9.97
N LEU A 7 -49.99 4.47 10.15
CA LEU A 7 -49.17 3.27 10.36
C LEU A 7 -48.37 2.90 9.10
N GLY A 8 -48.96 3.03 7.91
CA GLY A 8 -48.27 2.73 6.65
C GLY A 8 -47.06 3.64 6.38
N ALA A 9 -47.16 4.92 6.76
CA ALA A 9 -46.06 5.87 6.60
C ALA A 9 -44.88 5.58 7.57
N PHE A 10 -45.15 5.06 8.76
CA PHE A 10 -44.10 4.73 9.74
C PHE A 10 -43.26 3.51 9.33
N VAL A 11 -43.87 2.52 8.67
CA VAL A 11 -43.17 1.31 8.19
C VAL A 11 -42.22 1.63 7.03
N PHE A 12 -42.56 2.62 6.20
CA PHE A 12 -41.72 3.04 5.06
C PHE A 12 -40.46 3.78 5.50
N ILE A 13 -40.52 4.57 6.59
CA ILE A 13 -39.37 5.33 7.09
C ILE A 13 -38.31 4.41 7.70
N VAL A 14 -38.72 3.28 8.30
CA VAL A 14 -37.78 2.29 8.88
C VAL A 14 -37.04 1.50 7.80
N PHE A 15 -37.64 1.29 6.62
CA PHE A 15 -36.99 0.60 5.50
C PHE A 15 -36.08 1.49 4.64
N CYS A 16 -36.21 2.81 4.74
CA CYS A 16 -35.33 3.79 4.10
C CYS A 16 -34.19 4.27 5.01
N ALA A 17 -33.98 3.64 6.18
CA ALA A 17 -32.74 3.74 6.92
C ALA A 17 -31.64 3.05 6.10
N ASN A 18 -31.15 3.80 5.12
CA ASN A 18 -30.01 3.51 4.29
C ASN A 18 -28.92 2.96 5.20
N LYS A 19 -28.55 1.69 4.99
CA LYS A 19 -27.32 1.15 5.55
C LYS A 19 -26.22 1.99 4.92
N ASN A 20 -25.84 3.07 5.59
CA ASN A 20 -24.53 3.64 5.40
C ASN A 20 -23.59 2.53 5.86
N GLU A 21 -23.22 1.64 4.93
CA GLU A 21 -22.02 0.85 5.06
C GLU A 21 -20.93 1.89 5.24
N ILE A 22 -20.56 2.10 6.49
CA ILE A 22 -19.28 2.68 6.85
C ILE A 22 -18.30 1.69 6.21
N ARG A 23 -17.87 1.97 4.98
CA ARG A 23 -16.77 1.24 4.37
C ARG A 23 -15.65 1.35 5.37
N GLU A 24 -15.24 0.21 5.94
CA GLU A 24 -14.04 0.17 6.76
C GLU A 24 -12.91 0.85 5.96
N PRO A 25 -12.02 1.59 6.63
CA PRO A 25 -10.92 2.26 5.95
C PRO A 25 -10.15 1.22 5.13
N GLN A 26 -10.38 1.31 3.82
CA GLN A 26 -9.82 0.46 2.79
C GLN A 26 -8.28 0.61 2.84
N SER A 27 -7.56 -0.46 3.14
CA SER A 27 -6.14 -0.39 3.48
C SER A 27 -5.25 -0.90 2.35
N THR A 28 -4.39 -0.03 1.82
CA THR A 28 -3.43 -0.38 0.78
C THR A 28 -2.34 -1.27 1.37
N HIS A 29 -2.02 -2.36 0.69
CA HIS A 29 -0.98 -3.28 1.12
C HIS A 29 0.22 -3.19 0.18
N ILE A 30 1.39 -2.88 0.71
CA ILE A 30 2.63 -2.69 -0.06
C ILE A 30 3.62 -3.82 0.19
N ARG A 31 4.47 -4.11 -0.80
CA ARG A 31 5.63 -5.01 -0.67
C ARG A 31 6.79 -4.55 -1.54
N VAL A 32 7.97 -5.10 -1.26
CA VAL A 32 9.18 -4.89 -2.07
C VAL A 32 9.60 -6.20 -2.71
N ILE A 33 9.90 -6.16 -4.01
CA ILE A 33 10.41 -7.28 -4.80
C ILE A 33 11.84 -6.93 -5.21
N ASN A 34 12.78 -7.85 -4.99
CA ASN A 34 14.12 -7.75 -5.52
C ASN A 34 14.22 -8.55 -6.82
N SER A 35 14.16 -7.90 -7.97
CA SER A 35 14.30 -8.58 -9.27
C SER A 35 15.77 -8.71 -9.72
N THR A 36 16.72 -8.24 -8.92
CA THR A 36 18.15 -8.25 -9.25
C THR A 36 18.83 -9.55 -8.83
N ASP A 37 20.10 -9.71 -9.22
CA ASP A 37 20.99 -10.79 -8.78
C ASP A 37 21.83 -10.42 -7.53
N VAL A 38 21.48 -9.32 -6.85
CA VAL A 38 22.22 -8.79 -5.69
C VAL A 38 21.34 -8.82 -4.45
N SER A 39 21.93 -9.09 -3.28
CA SER A 39 21.22 -9.01 -1.99
C SER A 39 21.07 -7.56 -1.54
N PHE A 40 19.89 -7.22 -1.01
CA PHE A 40 19.62 -5.95 -0.35
C PHE A 40 19.37 -6.14 1.14
N THR A 41 20.05 -5.33 1.96
CA THR A 41 19.84 -5.26 3.40
C THR A 41 19.28 -3.90 3.81
N ASN A 42 18.75 -3.81 5.03
CA ASN A 42 18.17 -2.57 5.56
C ASN A 42 17.10 -1.98 4.62
N VAL A 43 16.25 -2.84 4.07
CA VAL A 43 15.18 -2.42 3.15
C VAL A 43 14.12 -1.66 3.93
N VAL A 44 13.94 -0.40 3.59
CA VAL A 44 12.94 0.50 4.16
C VAL A 44 12.18 1.13 3.02
N LEU A 45 10.85 1.09 3.05
CA LEU A 45 10.00 1.72 2.05
C LEU A 45 8.98 2.58 2.80
N PHE A 46 8.96 3.89 2.52
CA PHE A 46 8.08 4.85 3.19
C PHE A 46 8.22 4.83 4.71
N SER A 47 9.45 4.91 5.21
CA SER A 47 9.81 4.72 6.64
C SER A 47 9.48 3.35 7.24
N MET A 48 8.84 2.44 6.51
CA MET A 48 8.49 1.10 6.98
C MET A 48 9.62 0.11 6.72
N LYS A 49 10.09 -0.58 7.75
CA LYS A 49 11.13 -1.60 7.63
C LYS A 49 10.59 -2.90 7.02
N PHE A 50 11.31 -3.47 6.07
CA PHE A 50 11.11 -4.81 5.52
C PHE A 50 12.30 -5.71 5.87
N ASN A 51 12.12 -7.02 5.67
CA ASN A 51 13.22 -7.97 5.82
C ASN A 51 14.26 -7.75 4.70
N ASP A 52 15.49 -8.18 4.97
CA ASP A 52 16.51 -8.24 3.94
C ASP A 52 16.05 -9.15 2.79
N LEU A 53 16.36 -8.76 1.55
CA LEU A 53 15.92 -9.44 0.34
C LEU A 53 17.12 -10.08 -0.35
N ARG A 54 17.08 -11.40 -0.49
CA ARG A 54 18.03 -12.14 -1.33
C ARG A 54 17.77 -11.86 -2.82
N PRO A 55 18.68 -12.24 -3.73
CA PRO A 55 18.42 -12.21 -5.16
C PRO A 55 17.10 -12.90 -5.50
N LYS A 56 16.28 -12.25 -6.35
CA LYS A 56 14.96 -12.74 -6.79
C LYS A 56 13.92 -12.95 -5.67
N ASP A 57 14.17 -12.42 -4.47
CA ASP A 57 13.28 -12.57 -3.32
C ASP A 57 12.16 -11.53 -3.31
N THR A 58 11.09 -11.81 -2.56
CA THR A 58 9.92 -10.93 -2.41
C THR A 58 9.53 -10.84 -0.95
N SER A 59 9.33 -9.62 -0.45
CA SER A 59 8.83 -9.44 0.91
C SER A 59 7.37 -9.84 1.02
N GLU A 60 6.93 -10.14 2.24
CA GLU A 60 5.52 -10.15 2.58
C GLU A 60 4.88 -8.78 2.36
N TYR A 61 3.57 -8.78 2.19
CA TYR A 61 2.78 -7.56 2.17
C TYR A 61 2.68 -6.97 3.59
N LYS A 62 2.75 -5.63 3.67
CA LYS A 62 2.47 -4.86 4.87
C LYS A 62 1.40 -3.81 4.58
N MET A 63 0.55 -3.55 5.56
CA MET A 63 -0.41 -2.44 5.48
C MET A 63 0.36 -1.12 5.43
N LEU A 64 0.11 -0.29 4.41
CA LEU A 64 0.74 1.01 4.26
C LEU A 64 0.37 1.90 5.46
N ASP A 65 1.39 2.33 6.19
CA ASP A 65 1.30 3.29 7.31
C ASP A 65 2.22 4.46 6.98
N TYR A 66 1.66 5.47 6.30
CA TYR A 66 2.40 6.62 5.81
C TYR A 66 1.77 7.92 6.30
N ASP A 67 2.56 8.73 6.99
CA ASP A 67 2.22 10.08 7.42
C ASP A 67 3.10 11.09 6.65
N PRO A 68 2.53 11.93 5.76
CA PRO A 68 3.31 12.87 4.96
C PRO A 68 4.06 13.94 5.77
N LEU A 69 3.75 14.09 7.07
CA LEU A 69 4.47 15.00 7.97
C LEU A 69 5.63 14.33 8.72
N LYS A 70 5.70 13.00 8.72
CA LYS A 70 6.71 12.22 9.46
C LYS A 70 7.58 11.34 8.56
N ASP A 71 7.06 10.93 7.42
CA ASP A 71 7.65 9.89 6.59
C ASP A 71 8.11 10.41 5.24
N ASP A 72 9.20 9.85 4.75
CA ASP A 72 9.73 10.18 3.44
C ASP A 72 9.15 9.25 2.37
N PRO A 73 8.69 9.76 1.21
CA PRO A 73 8.16 8.96 0.12
C PRO A 73 9.29 8.29 -0.69
N LEU A 74 10.15 7.52 -0.05
CA LEU A 74 11.29 6.86 -0.68
C LEU A 74 11.46 5.40 -0.27
N ILE A 75 12.21 4.66 -1.08
CA ILE A 75 12.85 3.42 -0.67
C ILE A 75 14.31 3.69 -0.32
N TYR A 76 14.78 3.06 0.75
CA TYR A 76 16.16 3.02 1.20
C TYR A 76 16.61 1.57 1.35
N CYS A 77 17.79 1.23 0.86
CA CYS A 77 18.36 -0.11 1.00
C CYS A 77 19.89 -0.06 0.88
N SER A 78 20.55 -1.16 1.24
CA SER A 78 22.00 -1.30 1.12
C SER A 78 22.34 -2.53 0.29
N ALA A 79 23.25 -2.41 -0.67
CA ALA A 79 23.77 -3.53 -1.44
C ALA A 79 25.29 -3.38 -1.61
N ALA A 80 26.04 -4.46 -1.32
CA ALA A 80 27.50 -4.51 -1.36
C ALA A 80 28.20 -3.36 -0.60
N GLY A 81 27.64 -2.92 0.53
CA GLY A 81 28.17 -1.83 1.35
C GLY A 81 27.79 -0.41 0.89
N THR A 82 27.17 -0.28 -0.29
CA THR A 82 26.65 0.99 -0.79
C THR A 82 25.20 1.19 -0.37
N ARG A 83 24.86 2.41 0.04
CA ARG A 83 23.50 2.81 0.41
C ARG A 83 22.81 3.46 -0.78
N TYR A 84 21.59 3.03 -1.05
CA TYR A 84 20.76 3.56 -2.13
C TYR A 84 19.49 4.15 -1.53
N ALA A 85 19.05 5.25 -2.12
CA ALA A 85 17.77 5.86 -1.83
C ALA A 85 17.11 6.34 -3.12
N ARG A 86 15.79 6.20 -3.22
CA ARG A 86 15.03 6.65 -4.39
C ARG A 86 13.64 7.11 -3.94
N TYR A 87 13.29 8.35 -4.28
CA TYR A 87 11.92 8.84 -4.13
C TYR A 87 10.98 8.09 -5.07
N LEU A 88 9.79 7.76 -4.56
CA LEU A 88 8.77 6.97 -5.24
C LEU A 88 7.41 7.64 -5.10
N GLN A 89 6.52 7.38 -6.04
CA GLN A 89 5.13 7.79 -5.93
C GLN A 89 4.41 6.87 -4.95
N ILE A 90 3.66 7.46 -4.01
CA ILE A 90 2.78 6.72 -3.10
C ILE A 90 1.52 6.30 -3.87
N PRO A 91 0.95 5.11 -3.64
CA PRO A 91 -0.24 4.66 -4.35
C PRO A 91 -1.44 5.56 -4.02
N GLU A 92 -2.20 5.97 -5.04
CA GLU A 92 -3.35 6.87 -4.90
C GLU A 92 -4.63 6.16 -4.42
N ALA A 93 -4.70 4.83 -4.58
CA ALA A 93 -5.91 4.06 -4.34
C ALA A 93 -5.82 3.25 -3.04
N TYR A 94 -6.87 3.39 -2.25
CA TYR A 94 -7.22 2.56 -1.11
C TYR A 94 -7.87 1.27 -1.64
N ASP A 95 -7.51 0.10 -1.09
CA ASP A 95 -7.90 -1.27 -1.53
C ASP A 95 -7.12 -1.94 -2.67
N GLU A 96 -5.84 -1.63 -2.82
CA GLU A 96 -4.97 -2.34 -3.77
C GLU A 96 -3.74 -2.94 -3.09
N LYS A 97 -3.34 -4.12 -3.57
CA LYS A 97 -1.99 -4.64 -3.38
C LYS A 97 -1.07 -3.87 -4.30
N TYR A 98 0.07 -3.42 -3.81
CA TYR A 98 1.02 -2.64 -4.59
C TYR A 98 2.43 -3.18 -4.37
N SER A 99 3.19 -3.37 -5.45
CA SER A 99 4.55 -3.89 -5.39
C SER A 99 5.53 -2.86 -5.93
N TYR A 100 6.59 -2.61 -5.17
CA TYR A 100 7.76 -1.86 -5.63
C TYR A 100 8.86 -2.84 -5.99
N VAL A 101 9.34 -2.79 -7.22
CA VAL A 101 10.27 -3.76 -7.76
C VAL A 101 11.62 -3.08 -7.94
N ILE A 102 12.65 -3.54 -7.22
CA ILE A 102 14.02 -3.13 -7.46
C ILE A 102 14.49 -3.87 -8.73
N ASP A 103 14.55 -3.16 -9.84
CA ASP A 103 14.78 -3.72 -11.17
C ASP A 103 16.27 -3.87 -11.48
N SER A 104 17.06 -2.85 -11.13
CA SER A 104 18.50 -2.84 -11.36
C SER A 104 19.23 -1.79 -10.51
N ILE A 105 20.55 -1.93 -10.44
CA ILE A 105 21.47 -0.86 -10.04
C ILE A 105 22.36 -0.57 -11.24
N GLN A 106 22.36 0.68 -11.70
CA GLN A 106 23.24 1.13 -12.79
C GLN A 106 23.78 2.51 -12.45
N ASP A 107 25.08 2.71 -12.63
CA ASP A 107 25.77 3.99 -12.40
C ASP A 107 25.51 4.61 -11.01
N GLY A 108 25.42 3.76 -9.99
CA GLY A 108 25.14 4.17 -8.61
C GLY A 108 23.68 4.53 -8.33
N ILE A 109 22.78 4.32 -9.29
CA ILE A 109 21.35 4.60 -9.17
C ILE A 109 20.58 3.29 -9.02
N VAL A 110 19.69 3.23 -8.04
CA VAL A 110 18.71 2.14 -7.91
C VAL A 110 17.46 2.48 -8.74
N TYR A 111 17.13 1.59 -9.67
CA TYR A 111 15.93 1.70 -10.50
C TYR A 111 14.83 0.87 -9.88
N VAL A 112 13.69 1.52 -9.67
CA VAL A 112 12.54 0.93 -8.99
C VAL A 112 11.29 1.23 -9.79
N SER A 113 10.62 0.18 -10.24
CA SER A 113 9.31 0.26 -10.86
C SER A 113 8.22 -0.06 -9.83
N SER A 114 6.98 0.23 -10.20
CA SER A 114 5.81 0.04 -9.37
C SER A 114 4.70 -0.61 -10.16
N GLN A 115 4.05 -1.61 -9.57
CA GLN A 115 2.94 -2.31 -10.21
C GLN A 115 1.80 -2.54 -9.21
N LYS A 116 0.57 -2.33 -9.70
CA LYS A 116 -0.65 -2.73 -9.01
C LYS A 116 -0.77 -4.25 -9.08
N GLY A 117 -1.02 -4.89 -7.94
CA GLY A 117 -1.37 -6.29 -7.88
C GLY A 117 -2.82 -6.47 -8.31
N THR A 118 -3.06 -7.35 -9.28
CA THR A 118 -4.40 -7.84 -9.59
C THR A 118 -4.82 -8.83 -8.50
N ASN A 119 -6.04 -8.67 -7.97
CA ASN A 119 -6.67 -9.66 -7.09
C ASN A 119 -6.91 -10.98 -7.81
#